data_AF-A0A7K3GSK7-F1
#
_entry.id   AF-A0A7K3GSK7-F1
#
_cell.length_a   1.000
_cell.length_b   1.000
_cell.length_c   1.000
_cell.angle_alpha   90.00
_cell.angle_beta   90.00
_cell.angle_gamma   90.00
#
_symmetry.space_group_name_H-M   'P 1'
#
loop_
_entity.id
_entity.type
_entity.pdbx_description
1 polymer ?
#
loop_
_entity_poly.entity_id
_entity_poly.type
_entity_poly.pdbx_seq_one_letter_code
_entity_poly.pdbx_strand_id
1 'polypeptide(L)' 'MRSALVIGAGLIGTSAALTLAGRGVTVHLTDHDPDRARTAAALGAGSDEPPPGPVDLAL' A
#
# COMPACT_ATOMS: atom_id res chain seq x y z
N MET A 1 -11.69 1.82 10.98
CA MET A 1 -11.13 0.83 10.01
C MET A 1 -9.62 0.92 10.13
N ARG A 2 -8.87 -0.19 10.00
CA ARG A 2 -7.39 -0.16 10.15
C ARG A 2 -6.75 0.33 8.85
N SER A 3 -5.71 1.14 8.95
CA SER A 3 -5.02 1.75 7.83
C SER A 3 -3.51 1.46 7.86
N ALA A 4 -2.90 1.33 6.69
CA ALA A 4 -1.46 1.13 6.57
C ALA A 4 -0.86 1.95 5.42
N LEU A 5 0.36 2.43 5.60
CA LEU A 5 1.23 2.95 4.54
C LEU A 5 2.32 1.91 4.27
N VAL A 6 2.49 1.51 3.02
CA VAL A 6 3.58 0.65 2.58
C VAL A 6 4.56 1.47 1.75
N ILE A 7 5.80 1.56 2.24
CA ILE A 7 6.89 2.33 1.65
C ILE A 7 7.80 1.37 0.87
N GLY A 8 7.64 1.39 -0.44
CA GLY A 8 8.28 0.49 -1.40
C GLY A 8 7.28 -0.54 -1.95
N ALA A 9 7.00 -0.46 -3.24
CA ALA A 9 6.13 -1.34 -4.01
C ALA A 9 6.92 -2.38 -4.84
N GLY A 10 8.04 -2.87 -4.27
CA GLY A 10 8.73 -4.06 -4.78
C GLY A 10 7.99 -5.36 -4.45
N LEU A 11 8.65 -6.51 -4.62
CA LEU A 11 8.01 -7.83 -4.36
C LEU A 11 7.52 -7.97 -2.91
N ILE A 12 8.35 -7.59 -1.94
CA ILE A 12 8.03 -7.73 -0.51
C ILE A 12 6.92 -6.78 -0.10
N GLY A 13 7.05 -5.48 -0.44
CA GLY A 13 6.03 -4.49 -0.10
C GLY A 13 4.69 -4.79 -0.76
N THR A 14 4.69 -5.19 -2.03
CA THR A 14 3.46 -5.61 -2.73
C THR A 14 2.83 -6.84 -2.08
N SER A 15 3.64 -7.85 -1.70
CA SER A 15 3.14 -9.04 -1.00
C SER A 15 2.51 -8.70 0.36
N ALA A 16 3.15 -7.84 1.14
CA ALA A 16 2.62 -7.37 2.42
C ALA A 16 1.33 -6.55 2.21
N ALA A 17 1.32 -5.63 1.26
CA ALA A 17 0.18 -4.80 0.90
C ALA A 17 -1.04 -5.63 0.46
N LEU A 18 -0.86 -6.60 -0.44
CA LEU A 18 -1.91 -7.54 -0.84
C LEU A 18 -2.46 -8.34 0.35
N THR A 19 -1.57 -8.76 1.25
CA THR A 19 -1.92 -9.53 2.45
C THR A 19 -2.72 -8.70 3.46
N LEU A 20 -2.43 -7.40 3.56
CA LEU A 20 -3.16 -6.44 4.40
C LEU A 20 -4.50 -6.06 3.77
N ALA A 21 -4.52 -5.74 2.47
CA ALA A 21 -5.73 -5.42 1.72
C ALA A 21 -6.73 -6.60 1.73
N GLY A 22 -6.25 -7.83 1.55
CA GLY A 22 -7.06 -9.05 1.66
C GLY A 22 -7.64 -9.29 3.06
N ARG A 23 -7.11 -8.63 4.11
CA ARG A 23 -7.66 -8.62 5.47
C ARG A 23 -8.56 -7.41 5.76
N GLY A 24 -8.86 -6.58 4.76
CA GLY A 24 -9.71 -5.40 4.90
C GLY A 24 -9.01 -4.19 5.53
N VAL A 25 -7.67 -4.15 5.51
CA VAL A 25 -6.91 -2.95 5.88
C VAL A 25 -6.90 -1.98 4.69
N THR A 26 -7.14 -0.69 4.94
CA THR A 26 -6.98 0.35 3.93
C THR A 26 -5.49 0.60 3.71
N VAL A 27 -4.97 0.21 2.55
CA VAL A 27 -3.54 0.33 2.25
C VAL A 27 -3.28 1.48 1.28
N HIS A 28 -2.34 2.34 1.66
CA HIS A 28 -1.75 3.37 0.83
C HIS A 28 -0.34 2.95 0.42
N LEU A 29 0.00 3.14 -0.84
CA LEU A 29 1.26 2.72 -1.44
C LEU A 29 2.09 3.94 -1.81
N THR A 30 3.36 3.93 -1.45
CA THR A 30 4.34 4.89 -1.95
C THR A 30 5.59 4.15 -2.37
N ASP A 31 6.21 4.57 -3.47
CA ASP A 31 7.51 4.07 -3.91
C ASP A 31 8.30 5.26 -4.47
N HIS A 32 9.62 5.14 -4.52
CA HIS A 32 10.47 6.10 -5.21
C HIS A 32 10.13 6.16 -6.71
N ASP A 33 9.78 5.01 -7.29
CA ASP A 33 9.29 4.89 -8.66
C ASP A 33 7.74 4.83 -8.65
N PRO A 34 7.04 5.92 -9.05
CA PRO A 34 5.59 6.00 -8.95
C PRO A 34 4.87 4.94 -9.80
N ASP A 35 5.49 4.44 -10.87
CA ASP A 35 4.88 3.42 -11.72
C ASP A 35 4.79 2.06 -10.99
N ARG A 36 5.69 1.80 -10.03
CA ARG A 36 5.60 0.59 -9.18
C ARG A 36 4.42 0.65 -8.22
N ALA A 37 4.21 1.80 -7.57
CA ALA A 37 3.06 1.99 -6.69
C ALA A 37 1.74 1.84 -7.47
N ARG A 38 1.65 2.45 -8.66
CA ARG A 38 0.48 2.32 -9.55
C ARG A 38 0.26 0.87 -10.02
N THR A 39 1.34 0.17 -10.36
CA THR A 39 1.26 -1.25 -10.76
C THR A 39 0.75 -2.11 -9.60
N ALA A 40 1.29 -1.92 -8.39
CA ALA A 40 0.83 -2.64 -7.21
C ALA A 40 -0.63 -2.32 -6.85
N ALA A 41 -1.05 -1.05 -6.97
CA ALA A 41 -2.44 -0.64 -6.81
C ALA A 41 -3.36 -1.37 -7.81
N ALA A 42 -2.97 -1.45 -9.09
CA ALA A 42 -3.71 -2.18 -10.12
C ALA A 42 -3.83 -3.69 -9.85
N LEU A 43 -2.90 -4.28 -9.09
CA LEU A 43 -2.97 -5.67 -8.62
C LEU A 43 -3.89 -5.87 -7.41
N GLY A 44 -4.45 -4.80 -6.85
CA GLY A 44 -5.30 -4.83 -5.66
C GLY A 44 -4.54 -4.72 -4.33
N ALA A 45 -3.29 -4.25 -4.36
CA ALA A 45 -2.49 -4.08 -3.15
C ALA A 45 -2.93 -2.88 -2.28
N GLY A 46 -3.76 -1.98 -2.82
CA GLY A 46 -4.18 -0.75 -2.16
C GLY A 46 -4.38 0.38 -3.15
N SER A 47 -4.25 1.61 -2.68
CA SER A 47 -4.27 2.84 -3.50
C SER A 47 -2.90 3.51 -3.52
N ASP A 48 -2.51 4.10 -4.65
CA ASP A 48 -1.34 4.99 -4.77
C ASP A 48 -1.65 6.44 -4.36
N GLU A 49 -2.87 6.71 -3.90
CA GLU A 49 -3.23 7.98 -3.29
C GLU A 49 -2.65 8.11 -1.87
N PRO A 50 -2.08 9.28 -1.51
CA PRO A 50 -1.56 9.50 -0.18
C PRO A 50 -2.68 9.42 0.87
N PRO A 51 -2.39 8.90 2.09
CA PRO A 51 -3.37 8.84 3.15
C PRO A 51 -3.81 10.26 3.57
N PRO A 52 -5.09 10.47 3.93
CA PRO A 52 -5.59 11.78 4.33
C PRO A 52 -5.09 12.24 5.72
N GLY A 53 -4.35 11.38 6.43
CA GLY A 53 -3.82 11.63 7.76
C GLY A 53 -2.93 10.49 8.26
N PRO A 54 -2.60 10.45 9.55
CA PRO A 54 -1.82 9.37 10.15
C PRO A 54 -2.48 8.00 9.92
N VAL A 55 -1.65 7.01 9.64
CA VAL A 55 -2.05 5.60 9.51
C VAL A 55 -1.75 4.83 10.80
N ASP A 56 -2.43 3.70 11.01
CA ASP A 56 -2.19 2.85 12.19
C ASP A 56 -0.86 2.09 12.11
N LEU A 57 -0.35 1.87 10.90
CA LEU A 57 0.88 1.13 10.64
C LEU A 57 1.62 1.72 9.42
N ALA A 58 2.92 1.92 9.54
CA ALA A 58 3.79 2.21 8.41
C ALA A 58 4.89 1.14 8.35
N LEU A 59 5.11 0.56 7.16
CA LEU A 59 6.12 -0.47 6.92
C LEU A 59 6.84 -0.28 5.58
#